data_AF-A0A139CLT1-F1
#
_entry.id   AF-A0A139CLT1-F1
#
_cell.length_a   1.000
_cell.length_b   1.000
_cell.length_c   1.000
_cell.angle_alpha   90.00
_cell.angle_beta   90.00
_cell.angle_gamma   90.00
#
_symmetry.space_group_name_H-M   'P 1'
#
loop_
_entity.id
_entity.type
_entity.pdbx_description
1 polymer ?
#
loop_
_entity_poly.entity_id
_entity_poly.type
_entity_poly.pdbx_seq_one_letter_code
_entity_poly.pdbx_strand_id
1 'polypeptide(L)'
;MVFPPVLRLLSNLMPVEFPFHNNWKMSECHFAYWQLLPTIDHIIPVSRGGEDNESNWVCTSQLRNSIKSSWLLEEVGWQLHEPGNLKEWDGLLNWFMLYVDIHPEILEDKYIHSWHNAVKRATKDFVPVTLKTKA
;
A
#
# COMPACT_ATOMS: atom_id res chain seq x y z
N MET A 1 1.05 -7.29 0.10
CA MET A 1 0.34 -6.02 -0.13
C MET A 1 0.71 -5.47 -1.50
N VAL A 2 -0.05 -4.52 -2.05
CA VAL A 2 0.20 -3.94 -3.39
C VAL A 2 0.74 -2.52 -3.25
N PHE A 3 1.69 -2.17 -4.10
CA PHE A 3 2.23 -0.82 -4.19
C PHE A 3 1.10 0.18 -4.53
N PRO A 4 0.83 1.20 -3.68
CA PRO A 4 -0.39 2.01 -3.76
C PRO A 4 -0.80 2.56 -5.14
N PRO A 5 0.10 3.13 -5.97
CA PRO A 5 -0.32 3.70 -7.25
C PRO A 5 -0.79 2.66 -8.26
N VAL A 6 -0.52 1.36 -8.06
CA VAL A 6 -1.05 0.31 -8.95
C VAL A 6 -2.57 0.24 -8.85
N LEU A 7 -3.15 0.32 -7.65
CA LEU A 7 -4.62 0.31 -7.50
C LEU A 7 -5.24 1.58 -8.08
N ARG A 8 -4.57 2.73 -7.93
CA ARG A 8 -4.97 3.99 -8.59
C ARG A 8 -4.98 3.85 -10.10
N LEU A 9 -3.93 3.29 -10.67
CA LEU A 9 -3.82 3.07 -12.11
C LEU A 9 -4.95 2.18 -12.63
N LEU A 10 -5.28 1.09 -11.92
CA LEU A 10 -6.43 0.25 -12.27
C LEU A 10 -7.75 1.04 -12.28
N SER A 11 -7.93 1.97 -11.34
CA SER A 11 -9.12 2.83 -11.32
C SER A 11 -9.19 3.80 -12.49
N ASN A 12 -8.03 4.28 -12.96
CA ASN A 12 -7.98 5.17 -14.13
C ASN A 12 -8.25 4.38 -15.43
N LEU A 13 -7.79 3.13 -15.52
CA LEU A 13 -7.95 2.27 -16.70
C LEU A 13 -9.35 1.63 -16.79
N MET A 14 -9.94 1.26 -15.65
CA MET A 14 -11.20 0.53 -15.55
C MET A 14 -12.10 1.15 -14.47
N PRO A 15 -12.56 2.41 -14.65
CA PRO A 15 -13.25 3.15 -13.59
C PRO A 15 -14.60 2.55 -13.17
N VAL A 16 -15.23 1.74 -14.03
CA VAL A 16 -16.51 1.09 -13.74
C VAL A 16 -16.30 -0.20 -12.95
N GLU A 17 -15.32 -1.02 -13.36
CA GLU A 17 -15.02 -2.31 -12.74
C GLU A 17 -14.16 -2.17 -11.48
N PHE A 18 -13.30 -1.15 -11.45
CA PHE A 18 -12.38 -0.87 -10.35
C PHE A 18 -12.55 0.59 -9.86
N PRO A 19 -13.71 0.94 -9.29
CA PRO A 19 -13.98 2.33 -8.92
C PRO A 19 -13.11 2.79 -7.74
N PHE A 20 -12.87 4.10 -7.68
CA PHE A 20 -12.29 4.76 -6.52
C PHE A 20 -13.13 5.95 -6.07
N HIS A 21 -13.25 6.11 -4.76
CA HIS A 21 -13.89 7.23 -4.09
C HIS A 21 -12.89 7.95 -3.17
N ASN A 22 -12.78 9.28 -3.27
CA ASN A 22 -11.82 10.10 -2.51
C ASN A 22 -11.88 9.89 -0.99
N ASN A 23 -13.09 9.69 -0.45
CA ASN A 23 -13.32 9.46 0.98
C ASN A 23 -13.43 7.96 1.34
N TRP A 24 -12.95 7.07 0.47
CA TRP A 24 -12.87 5.63 0.75
C TRP A 24 -14.20 4.95 1.08
N LYS A 25 -15.32 5.48 0.57
CA LYS A 25 -16.64 4.93 0.83
C LYS A 25 -16.69 3.49 0.29
N MET A 26 -16.80 2.51 1.18
CA MET A 26 -16.63 1.08 0.84
C MET A 26 -17.60 0.61 -0.26
N SER A 27 -18.81 1.17 -0.31
CA SER A 27 -19.82 0.85 -1.34
C SER A 27 -19.52 1.45 -2.72
N GLU A 28 -18.57 2.40 -2.82
CA GLU A 28 -18.23 3.14 -4.03
C GLU A 28 -16.73 3.03 -4.39
N CYS A 29 -15.97 2.26 -3.62
CA CYS A 29 -14.59 1.89 -3.89
C CYS A 29 -14.51 0.40 -4.19
N HIS A 30 -13.61 0.01 -5.09
CA HIS A 30 -13.28 -1.39 -5.26
C HIS A 30 -12.68 -1.96 -3.95
N PHE A 31 -13.15 -3.13 -3.53
CA PHE A 31 -12.78 -3.73 -2.24
C PHE A 31 -11.28 -4.04 -2.10
N ALA A 32 -10.56 -4.18 -3.22
CA ALA A 32 -9.11 -4.35 -3.21
C ALA A 32 -8.35 -3.20 -2.51
N TYR A 33 -8.90 -1.97 -2.52
CA TYR A 33 -8.32 -0.87 -1.73
C TYR A 33 -8.28 -1.19 -0.24
N TRP A 34 -9.31 -1.86 0.27
CA TRP A 34 -9.40 -2.25 1.68
C TRP A 34 -8.50 -3.43 2.02
N GLN A 35 -8.36 -4.38 1.10
CA GLN A 35 -7.61 -5.62 1.34
C GLN A 35 -6.11 -5.50 1.05
N LEU A 36 -5.71 -4.72 0.06
CA LEU A 36 -4.36 -4.80 -0.52
C LEU A 36 -3.52 -3.55 -0.31
N LEU A 37 -4.14 -2.39 -0.03
CA LEU A 37 -3.40 -1.15 0.18
C LEU A 37 -2.73 -1.14 1.57
N PRO A 38 -1.41 -0.92 1.66
CA PRO A 38 -0.71 -0.84 2.94
C PRO A 38 -1.13 0.37 3.75
N THR A 39 -1.46 0.11 5.02
CA THR A 39 -1.75 1.11 6.04
C THR A 39 -0.88 0.85 7.26
N ILE A 40 -0.61 1.90 8.03
CA ILE A 40 0.03 1.79 9.33
C ILE A 40 -1.08 1.64 10.38
N ASP A 41 -0.89 0.70 11.29
CA ASP A 41 -1.73 0.50 12.47
C ASP A 41 -0.83 0.34 13.71
N HIS A 42 -1.42 0.45 14.89
CA HIS A 42 -0.70 0.32 16.16
C HIS A 42 -0.90 -1.08 16.75
N ILE A 43 0.17 -1.72 17.24
CA ILE A 43 0.09 -3.01 17.96
C ILE A 43 -0.84 -2.83 19.17
N ILE A 44 -0.48 -1.87 20.04
CA ILE A 44 -1.32 -1.39 21.13
C ILE A 44 -2.01 -0.10 20.63
N PRO A 45 -3.35 -0.05 20.55
CA PRO A 45 -4.05 1.16 20.12
C PRO A 45 -3.70 2.37 20.99
N VAL A 46 -3.59 3.55 20.39
CA VAL A 46 -3.34 4.81 21.14
C VAL A 46 -4.43 5.07 22.19
N SER A 47 -5.69 4.74 21.86
CA SER A 47 -6.82 4.82 22.80
C SER A 47 -6.69 3.90 24.02
N ARG A 48 -5.77 2.93 23.97
CA ARG A 48 -5.45 1.96 25.02
C ARG A 48 -4.09 2.24 25.66
N GLY A 49 -3.50 3.41 25.40
CA GLY A 49 -2.21 3.84 25.97
C GLY A 49 -0.99 3.40 25.16
N GLY A 50 -1.15 2.91 23.94
CA GLY A 50 -0.03 2.64 23.03
C GLY A 50 0.63 3.93 22.53
N GLU A 51 1.94 3.89 22.32
CA GLU A 51 2.69 5.05 21.81
C GLU A 51 2.50 5.23 20.31
N ASP A 52 2.55 6.47 19.83
CA ASP A 52 2.52 6.78 18.40
C ASP A 52 3.93 6.91 17.83
N ASN A 53 4.63 5.78 17.73
CA ASN A 53 5.97 5.71 17.15
C ASN A 53 6.26 4.33 16.53
N GLU A 54 7.39 4.23 15.82
CA GLU A 54 7.79 3.05 15.07
C GLU A 54 7.84 1.74 15.89
N SER A 55 8.12 1.82 17.19
CA SER A 55 8.17 0.61 18.05
C SER A 55 6.80 -0.05 18.22
N ASN A 56 5.72 0.71 17.99
CA ASN A 56 4.35 0.27 18.10
C ASN A 56 3.63 0.26 16.74
N TRP A 57 4.29 0.64 15.64
CA TRP A 57 3.69 0.65 14.31
C TRP A 57 3.87 -0.68 13.58
N VAL A 58 2.82 -1.10 12.88
CA VAL A 58 2.83 -2.29 12.02
C VAL A 58 2.17 -1.99 10.68
N CYS A 59 2.62 -2.67 9.64
CA CYS A 59 2.01 -2.62 8.32
C CYS A 59 0.87 -3.64 8.23
N THR A 60 -0.32 -3.19 7.82
CA THR A 60 -1.50 -4.03 7.65
C THR A 60 -2.42 -3.46 6.56
N SER A 61 -3.45 -4.22 6.19
CA SER A 61 -4.52 -3.73 5.30
C SER A 61 -5.55 -2.89 6.07
N GLN A 62 -6.18 -1.93 5.41
CA GLN A 62 -7.27 -1.15 6.02
C GLN A 62 -8.40 -2.05 6.54
N LEU A 63 -8.71 -3.15 5.86
CA LEU A 63 -9.71 -4.13 6.33
C LEU A 63 -9.34 -4.70 7.70
N ARG A 64 -8.10 -5.16 7.87
CA ARG A 64 -7.60 -5.71 9.14
C ARG A 64 -7.50 -4.65 10.23
N ASN A 65 -7.00 -3.46 9.89
CA ASN A 65 -6.98 -2.31 10.79
C ASN A 65 -8.40 -2.00 11.28
N SER A 66 -9.40 -1.92 10.39
CA SER A 66 -10.78 -1.66 10.78
C SER A 66 -11.41 -2.77 11.63
N ILE A 67 -11.04 -4.03 11.44
CA ILE A 67 -11.49 -5.14 12.30
C ILE A 67 -10.84 -5.05 13.68
N LYS A 68 -9.53 -4.79 13.76
CA LYS A 68 -8.82 -4.64 15.02
C LYS A 68 -9.30 -3.41 15.78
N SER A 69 -9.43 -2.27 15.11
CA SER A 69 -9.90 -1.01 15.71
C SER A 69 -9.15 -0.72 17.02
N SER A 70 -9.88 -0.50 18.13
CA SER A 70 -9.32 -0.28 19.46
C SER A 70 -9.09 -1.55 20.28
N TRP A 71 -9.20 -2.74 19.69
CA TRP A 71 -8.89 -4.00 20.35
C TRP A 71 -7.39 -4.32 20.33
N LEU A 72 -6.93 -5.03 21.36
CA LEU A 72 -5.62 -5.66 21.39
C LEU A 72 -5.61 -6.90 20.50
N LEU A 73 -4.41 -7.33 20.08
CA LEU A 73 -4.25 -8.53 19.25
C LEU A 73 -4.83 -9.78 19.94
N GLU A 74 -4.61 -9.90 21.26
CA GLU A 74 -5.09 -11.01 22.06
C GLU A 74 -6.62 -11.05 22.15
N GLU A 75 -7.27 -9.87 22.20
CA GLU A 75 -8.73 -9.75 22.29
C GLU A 75 -9.44 -10.18 21.00
N VAL A 76 -8.78 -10.02 19.84
CA VAL A 76 -9.26 -10.52 18.54
C VAL A 76 -8.68 -11.89 18.17
N GLY A 77 -7.89 -12.50 19.06
CA GLY A 77 -7.25 -13.80 18.83
C GLY A 77 -6.22 -13.80 17.71
N TRP A 78 -5.58 -12.67 17.44
CA TRP A 78 -4.56 -12.52 16.41
C TRP A 78 -3.15 -12.59 16.99
N GLN A 79 -2.20 -12.96 16.13
CA GLN A 79 -0.78 -12.94 16.43
C GLN A 79 -0.07 -12.07 15.41
N LEU A 80 0.97 -11.37 15.84
CA LEU A 80 1.79 -10.57 14.95
C LEU A 80 2.67 -11.49 14.10
N HIS A 81 2.77 -11.18 12.81
CA HIS A 81 3.73 -11.82 11.92
C HIS A 81 5.08 -11.12 12.00
N GLU A 82 6.16 -11.87 11.79
CA GLU A 82 7.49 -11.29 11.63
C GLU A 82 7.51 -10.22 10.52
N PRO A 83 8.30 -9.14 10.68
CA PRO A 83 8.44 -8.12 9.66
C PRO A 83 8.84 -8.72 8.30
N GLY A 84 8.19 -8.26 7.23
CA GLY A 84 8.51 -8.70 5.87
C GLY A 84 9.87 -8.21 5.38
N ASN A 85 10.44 -8.89 4.40
CA ASN A 85 11.68 -8.49 3.74
C ASN A 85 11.40 -7.67 2.47
N LEU A 86 11.79 -6.39 2.45
CA LEU A 86 11.62 -5.52 1.27
C LEU A 86 12.37 -6.02 0.02
N LYS A 87 13.39 -6.87 0.17
CA LYS A 87 14.08 -7.50 -0.97
C LYS A 87 13.26 -8.59 -1.64
N GLU A 88 12.24 -9.12 -0.95
CA GLU A 88 11.38 -10.21 -1.40
C GLU A 88 9.97 -9.71 -1.75
N TRP A 89 9.62 -8.50 -1.33
CA TRP A 89 8.34 -7.87 -1.65
C TRP A 89 8.48 -6.92 -2.84
N ASP A 90 7.95 -7.33 -4.00
CA ASP A 90 7.84 -6.45 -5.17
C ASP A 90 6.56 -5.61 -5.14
N GLY A 91 5.43 -6.20 -4.74
CA GLY A 91 4.16 -5.47 -4.65
C GLY A 91 3.67 -4.87 -5.97
N LEU A 92 4.12 -5.37 -7.13
CA LEU A 92 3.90 -4.82 -8.47
C LEU A 92 4.63 -3.50 -8.73
N LEU A 93 5.64 -3.15 -7.92
CA LEU A 93 6.45 -1.94 -8.10
C LEU A 93 7.23 -1.99 -9.41
N ASN A 94 7.87 -3.11 -9.75
CA ASN A 94 8.63 -3.21 -11.00
C ASN A 94 7.73 -3.11 -12.23
N TRP A 95 6.59 -3.82 -12.19
CA TRP A 95 5.58 -3.71 -13.24
C TRP A 95 5.09 -2.27 -13.41
N PHE A 96 4.80 -1.57 -12.32
CA PHE A 96 4.38 -0.17 -12.34
C PHE A 96 5.42 0.73 -13.02
N MET A 97 6.71 0.59 -12.66
CA MET A 97 7.78 1.40 -13.25
C MET A 97 7.92 1.16 -14.76
N LEU A 98 7.87 -0.10 -15.19
CA LEU A 98 7.90 -0.45 -16.62
C LEU A 98 6.66 0.07 -17.36
N TYR A 99 5.49 -0.01 -16.74
CA TYR A 99 4.25 0.48 -17.32
C TYR A 99 4.28 2.00 -17.51
N VAL A 100 4.76 2.76 -16.51
CA VAL A 100 4.96 4.22 -16.60
C VAL A 100 5.94 4.59 -17.72
N ASP A 101 7.03 3.83 -17.89
CA ASP A 101 8.02 4.09 -18.96
C ASP A 101 7.41 3.94 -20.36
N ILE A 102 6.45 3.03 -20.53
CA ILE A 102 5.73 2.80 -21.80
C ILE A 102 4.59 3.82 -21.98
N HIS A 103 3.95 4.22 -20.88
CA HIS A 103 2.76 5.07 -20.83
C HIS A 103 2.99 6.34 -19.99
N PRO A 104 3.87 7.26 -20.43
CA PRO A 104 4.23 8.44 -19.63
C PRO A 104 3.04 9.37 -19.34
N GLU A 105 1.97 9.33 -20.13
CA GLU A 105 0.73 10.10 -19.95
C GLU A 105 0.05 9.85 -18.60
N ILE A 106 0.22 8.67 -18.00
CA ILE A 106 -0.40 8.37 -16.69
C ILE A 106 0.18 9.21 -15.55
N LEU A 107 1.32 9.86 -15.78
CA LEU A 107 1.94 10.80 -14.85
C LEU A 107 1.25 12.17 -14.81
N GLU A 108 0.22 12.42 -15.63
CA GLU A 108 -0.67 13.56 -15.48
C GLU A 108 -1.50 13.48 -14.19
N ASP A 109 -1.77 12.26 -13.70
CA ASP A 109 -2.34 12.04 -12.38
C ASP A 109 -1.31 12.36 -11.30
N LYS A 110 -1.55 13.45 -10.55
CA LYS A 110 -0.64 13.94 -9.50
C LYS A 110 -0.38 12.91 -8.40
N TYR A 111 -1.35 12.06 -8.07
CA TYR A 111 -1.15 11.00 -7.07
C TYR A 111 -0.15 9.97 -7.59
N ILE A 112 -0.36 9.47 -8.82
CA ILE A 112 0.56 8.51 -9.46
C ILE A 112 1.96 9.12 -9.62
N HIS A 113 2.03 10.37 -10.08
CA HIS A 113 3.29 11.10 -10.26
C HIS A 113 4.09 11.21 -8.96
N SER A 114 3.42 11.51 -7.85
CA SER A 114 4.07 11.63 -6.54
C SER A 114 4.73 10.31 -6.10
N TRP A 115 4.06 9.18 -6.32
CA TRP A 115 4.57 7.85 -6.00
C TRP A 115 5.72 7.43 -6.91
N HIS A 116 5.61 7.67 -8.20
CA HIS A 116 6.70 7.41 -9.14
C HIS A 116 7.99 8.16 -8.74
N ASN A 117 7.88 9.43 -8.34
CA ASN A 117 9.01 10.19 -7.81
C ASN A 117 9.53 9.65 -6.48
N ALA A 118 8.65 9.14 -5.61
CA ALA A 118 9.05 8.50 -4.36
C ALA A 118 9.88 7.23 -4.61
N VAL A 119 9.47 6.38 -5.56
CA VAL A 119 10.26 5.21 -5.99
C VAL A 119 11.62 5.66 -6.49
N LYS A 120 11.68 6.63 -7.41
CA LYS A 120 12.97 7.14 -7.94
C LYS A 120 13.92 7.65 -6.87
N ARG A 121 13.40 8.25 -5.78
CA ARG A 121 14.21 8.68 -4.63
C ARG A 121 14.70 7.48 -3.83
N ALA A 122 13.80 6.57 -3.45
CA ALA A 122 14.13 5.37 -2.70
C ALA A 122 15.11 4.45 -3.46
N THR A 123 15.03 4.43 -4.80
CA THR A 123 15.87 3.54 -5.62
C THR A 123 17.31 4.00 -5.77
N LYS A 124 17.63 5.25 -5.42
CA LYS A 124 19.01 5.72 -5.35
C LYS A 124 19.79 5.02 -4.23
N ASP A 125 19.08 4.65 -3.17
CA ASP A 125 19.64 4.04 -1.97
C ASP A 125 19.43 2.51 -1.95
N PHE A 126 18.55 1.99 -2.82
CA PHE A 126 18.17 0.57 -2.86
C PHE A 126 17.62 0.16 -4.24
N VAL A 127 18.21 -0.83 -4.93
CA VAL A 127 17.62 -1.36 -6.18
C VAL A 127 16.79 -2.62 -5.87
N PRO A 128 15.45 -2.58 -5.98
CA PRO A 128 14.61 -3.78 -5.90
C PRO A 128 15.10 -4.86 -6.85
N VAL A 129 15.12 -6.12 -6.40
CA VAL A 129 15.65 -7.27 -7.16
C VAL A 129 15.03 -7.35 -8.56
N THR A 130 13.77 -7.00 -8.70
CA THR A 130 12.99 -7.09 -9.93
C THR A 130 13.32 -6.02 -10.98
N LEU A 131 13.82 -4.84 -10.57
CA LEU A 131 14.25 -3.77 -11.50
C LEU A 131 15.59 -4.10 -12.19
N LYS A 132 16.23 -5.22 -11.84
CA LYS A 132 17.49 -5.68 -12.46
C LYS A 132 17.28 -6.43 -13.78
N THR A 133 16.04 -6.66 -14.22
CA THR A 133 15.75 -7.38 -15.47
C THR A 133 15.39 -6.41 -16.60
N LYS A 134 16.39 -5.67 -17.09
CA LYS A 134 16.45 -5.32 -18.51
C LYS A 134 17.36 -6.35 -19.16
N ALA A 135 16.76 -7.35 -19.82
CA ALA A 135 17.44 -8.16 -20.82
C ALA A 135 17.18 -7.52 -22.18
#